data_AF-E3JAG6-F1
#
_entry.id   AF-E3JAG6-F1
#
_cell.length_a   1.000
_cell.length_b   1.000
_cell.length_c   1.000
_cell.angle_alpha   90.00
_cell.angle_beta   90.00
_cell.angle_gamma   90.00
#
_symmetry.space_group_name_H-M   'P 1'
#
loop_
_entity.id
_entity.type
_entity.pdbx_description
1 polymer ?
#
loop_
_entity_poly.entity_id
_entity_poly.type
_entity_poly.pdbx_seq_one_letter_code
_entity_poly.pdbx_strand_id
1 'polypeptide(L)'
;MSGRQTELDAWWEHACRELVPRAMAATTGCDPGCAREVGADIASRGRVFARCGPSARDVLITPFVEEAIHHQPLDAPLSVRSAVVVVVRNSLVERDHALGHLADVDIRAITKVMTELLHAFLVMQPRPRQGGWLAGEFAGLPGRYPRAWSAFAALFQVLVRGGGSATYKVDYRVGPLPRPRLPGPGEIAAPRGTTVPGQRVSAGPAGPERAGPGPLAGSGLDPRFGARLVARLTDLAAGRDEVLAVPSLSRISRRHDKLLRVVEFALAQGASVLTSNYLLRPGAVYARSGRLAVPDHRNHAASFADQRGLADVHRACAEAALASLADAS
;
A
#
# COMPACT_ATOMS: atom_id res chain seq x y z
N MET A 1 26.40 8.01 14.75
CA MET A 1 25.04 8.04 15.33
C MET A 1 25.18 8.51 16.77
N SER A 2 24.35 9.45 17.25
CA SER A 2 24.47 9.96 18.62
C SER A 2 23.88 8.96 19.63
N GLY A 3 24.36 8.94 20.87
CA GLY A 3 23.87 8.02 21.93
C GLY A 3 22.34 8.06 22.11
N ARG A 4 21.75 9.26 22.02
CA ARG A 4 20.29 9.47 22.07
C ARG A 4 19.51 8.75 20.96
N GLN A 5 20.06 8.62 19.75
CA GLN A 5 19.40 7.89 18.66
C GLN A 5 19.37 6.39 18.95
N THR A 6 20.43 5.86 19.54
CA THR A 6 20.50 4.45 19.95
C THR A 6 19.49 4.14 21.05
N GLU A 7 19.31 5.03 22.03
CA GLU A 7 18.32 4.86 23.10
C GLU A 7 16.88 4.84 22.57
N LEU A 8 16.54 5.74 21.63
CA LEU A 8 15.22 5.76 21.01
C LEU A 8 14.96 4.52 20.14
N ASP A 9 15.94 4.10 19.35
CA ASP A 9 15.85 2.87 18.56
C ASP A 9 15.66 1.65 19.47
N ALA A 10 16.31 1.61 20.63
CA ALA A 10 16.15 0.55 21.64
C ALA A 10 14.77 0.58 22.31
N TRP A 11 14.25 1.76 22.66
CA TRP A 11 12.89 1.90 23.21
C TRP A 11 11.83 1.39 22.21
N TRP A 12 11.93 1.78 20.94
CA TRP A 12 11.01 1.32 19.90
C TRP A 12 11.09 -0.19 19.69
N GLU A 13 12.30 -0.74 19.68
CA GLU A 13 12.53 -2.17 19.58
C GLU A 13 11.90 -2.93 20.75
N HIS A 14 12.09 -2.46 21.97
CA HIS A 14 11.48 -3.05 23.15
C HIS A 14 9.94 -2.98 23.08
N ALA A 15 9.38 -1.82 22.74
CA ALA A 15 7.93 -1.66 22.60
C ALA A 15 7.33 -2.64 21.59
N CYS A 16 7.96 -2.81 20.41
CA CYS A 16 7.49 -3.74 19.40
C CYS A 16 7.64 -5.21 19.83
N ARG A 17 8.75 -5.56 20.48
CA ARG A 17 9.05 -6.94 20.90
C ARG A 17 8.25 -7.38 22.13
N GLU A 18 7.71 -6.46 22.91
CA GLU A 18 6.86 -6.79 24.06
C GLU A 18 5.38 -6.69 23.72
N LEU A 19 4.94 -5.56 23.14
CA LEU A 19 3.51 -5.28 22.99
C LEU A 19 2.86 -6.10 21.88
N VAL A 20 3.56 -6.30 20.75
CA VAL A 20 3.02 -7.10 19.65
C VAL A 20 2.85 -8.55 20.07
N PRO A 21 3.85 -9.23 20.66
CA PRO A 21 3.64 -10.59 21.14
C PRO A 21 2.56 -10.72 22.21
N ARG A 22 2.48 -9.78 23.17
CA ARG A 22 1.40 -9.80 24.19
C ARG A 22 0.02 -9.65 23.56
N ALA A 23 -0.13 -8.74 22.59
CA ALA A 23 -1.38 -8.54 21.89
C ALA A 23 -1.79 -9.78 21.09
N MET A 24 -0.84 -10.47 20.45
CA MET A 24 -1.10 -11.71 19.69
C MET A 24 -1.39 -12.91 20.61
N ALA A 25 -0.68 -13.04 21.74
CA ALA A 25 -0.86 -14.14 22.68
C ALA A 25 -2.23 -14.12 23.37
N ALA A 26 -2.79 -12.94 23.62
CA ALA A 26 -4.05 -12.77 24.34
C ALA A 26 -5.28 -13.30 23.58
N THR A 27 -5.21 -13.45 22.25
CA THR A 27 -6.42 -13.63 21.42
C THR A 27 -6.43 -14.84 20.50
N THR A 28 -5.28 -15.42 20.15
CA THR A 28 -5.22 -16.41 19.03
C THR A 28 -4.47 -17.69 19.34
N GLY A 29 -3.82 -17.81 20.51
CA GLY A 29 -2.91 -18.93 20.77
C GLY A 29 -1.75 -18.99 19.76
N CYS A 30 -1.43 -17.87 19.10
CA CYS A 30 -0.37 -17.78 18.11
C CYS A 30 0.96 -18.26 18.70
N ASP A 31 1.72 -19.00 17.89
CA ASP A 31 3.04 -19.47 18.29
C ASP A 31 3.91 -18.28 18.80
N PRO A 32 4.50 -18.38 20.01
CA PRO A 32 5.34 -17.32 20.56
C PRO A 32 6.54 -16.97 19.67
N GLY A 33 7.04 -17.92 18.87
CA GLY A 33 8.06 -17.66 17.86
C GLY A 33 7.57 -16.69 16.79
N CYS A 34 6.44 -17.04 16.16
CA CYS A 34 5.74 -16.21 15.16
C CYS A 34 5.50 -14.78 15.68
N ALA A 35 4.93 -14.64 16.88
CA ALA A 35 4.63 -13.33 17.42
C ALA A 35 5.89 -12.45 17.63
N ARG A 36 7.01 -13.05 18.05
CA ARG A 36 8.31 -12.37 18.16
C ARG A 36 8.86 -11.95 16.80
N GLU A 37 8.71 -12.76 15.77
CA GLU A 37 9.13 -12.41 14.41
C GLU A 37 8.35 -11.20 13.87
N VAL A 38 7.04 -11.18 14.11
CA VAL A 38 6.18 -10.06 13.72
C VAL A 38 6.60 -8.78 14.43
N GLY A 39 6.83 -8.83 15.75
CA GLY A 39 7.32 -7.69 16.51
C GLY A 39 8.68 -7.18 16.01
N ALA A 40 9.59 -8.10 15.66
CA ALA A 40 10.90 -7.76 15.10
C ALA A 40 10.82 -7.12 13.70
N ASP A 41 9.91 -7.59 12.83
CA ASP A 41 9.69 -7.01 11.51
C ASP A 41 9.15 -5.57 11.62
N ILE A 42 8.14 -5.35 12.47
CA ILE A 42 7.61 -3.99 12.74
C ILE A 42 8.72 -3.08 13.31
N ALA A 43 9.52 -3.60 14.26
CA ALA A 43 10.62 -2.84 14.84
C ALA A 43 11.61 -2.38 13.76
N SER A 44 12.00 -3.29 12.89
CA SER A 44 12.92 -3.03 11.77
C SER A 44 12.36 -1.99 10.80
N ARG A 45 11.11 -2.17 10.35
CA ARG A 45 10.43 -1.25 9.44
C ARG A 45 10.29 0.15 10.03
N GLY A 46 9.92 0.24 11.31
CA GLY A 46 9.78 1.51 12.01
C GLY A 46 11.08 2.30 12.04
N ARG A 47 12.22 1.64 12.33
CA ARG A 47 13.55 2.29 12.29
C ARG A 47 13.93 2.73 10.88
N VAL A 48 13.71 1.89 9.87
CA VAL A 48 14.00 2.25 8.48
C VAL A 48 13.16 3.45 8.03
N PHE A 49 11.87 3.45 8.35
CA PHE A 49 10.96 4.56 8.05
C PHE A 49 11.37 5.84 8.80
N ALA A 50 11.70 5.75 10.08
CA ALA A 50 12.18 6.87 10.90
C ALA A 50 13.47 7.53 10.38
N ARG A 51 14.36 6.74 9.76
CA ARG A 51 15.59 7.23 9.13
C ARG A 51 15.35 7.94 7.80
N CYS A 52 14.18 7.78 7.19
CA CYS A 52 13.82 8.52 5.97
C CYS A 52 13.55 9.99 6.29
N GLY A 53 13.90 10.87 5.35
CA GLY A 53 13.64 12.30 5.48
C GLY A 53 12.14 12.61 5.51
N PRO A 54 11.70 13.76 6.08
CA PRO A 54 10.28 14.07 6.21
C PRO A 54 9.53 14.06 4.87
N SER A 55 10.06 14.71 3.83
CA SER A 55 9.37 14.73 2.52
C SER A 55 9.39 13.37 1.84
N ALA A 56 10.40 12.54 2.08
CA ALA A 56 10.39 11.16 1.61
C ALA A 56 9.29 10.32 2.29
N ARG A 57 9.11 10.48 3.61
CA ARG A 57 8.03 9.82 4.37
C ARG A 57 6.65 10.22 3.86
N ASP A 58 6.46 11.50 3.53
CA ASP A 58 5.22 12.00 2.95
C ASP A 58 4.84 11.27 1.64
N VAL A 59 5.82 11.05 0.76
CA VAL A 59 5.60 10.25 -0.45
C VAL A 59 5.31 8.79 -0.12
N LEU A 60 6.03 8.19 0.84
CA LEU A 60 5.87 6.79 1.21
C LEU A 60 4.50 6.46 1.79
N ILE A 61 3.88 7.39 2.52
CA ILE A 61 2.54 7.17 3.12
C ILE A 61 1.39 7.39 2.13
N THR A 62 1.63 8.16 1.06
CA THR A 62 0.60 8.61 0.12
C THR A 62 -0.28 7.48 -0.42
N PRO A 63 0.26 6.32 -0.83
CA PRO A 63 -0.58 5.26 -1.40
C PRO A 63 -1.49 4.55 -0.38
N PHE A 64 -1.26 4.80 0.90
CA PHE A 64 -1.95 4.14 1.99
C PHE A 64 -2.96 5.06 2.69
N VAL A 65 -3.10 6.29 2.21
CA VAL A 65 -4.04 7.27 2.78
C VAL A 65 -5.47 6.75 2.72
N GLU A 66 -5.90 6.15 1.61
CA GLU A 66 -7.27 5.59 1.46
C GLU A 66 -7.56 4.46 2.44
N GLU A 67 -6.57 3.62 2.74
CA GLU A 67 -6.70 2.56 3.74
C GLU A 67 -6.75 3.14 5.15
N ALA A 68 -5.93 4.16 5.42
CA ALA A 68 -5.83 4.78 6.74
C ALA A 68 -7.08 5.57 7.16
N ILE A 69 -8.00 5.91 6.25
CA ILE A 69 -9.21 6.71 6.53
C ILE A 69 -10.00 6.16 7.72
N HIS A 70 -10.13 4.83 7.82
CA HIS A 70 -10.93 4.16 8.84
C HIS A 70 -10.11 3.56 9.99
N HIS A 71 -8.78 3.71 9.95
CA HIS A 71 -7.92 3.23 11.04
C HIS A 71 -8.12 4.09 12.28
N GLN A 72 -8.14 3.42 13.43
CA GLN A 72 -8.22 4.03 14.75
C GLN A 72 -6.81 4.33 15.28
N PRO A 73 -6.66 5.33 16.16
CA PRO A 73 -7.71 6.22 16.66
C PRO A 73 -8.00 7.39 15.68
N LEU A 74 -9.27 7.78 15.53
CA LEU A 74 -9.70 8.74 14.48
C LEU A 74 -9.17 10.17 14.67
N ASP A 75 -8.87 10.54 15.91
CA ASP A 75 -8.29 11.82 16.31
C ASP A 75 -6.78 11.91 16.01
N ALA A 76 -6.10 10.79 15.74
CA ALA A 76 -4.73 10.81 15.25
C ALA A 76 -4.65 11.40 13.84
N PRO A 77 -3.62 12.23 13.55
CA PRO A 77 -3.42 12.79 12.23
C PRO A 77 -3.40 11.71 11.15
N LEU A 78 -4.07 11.96 10.02
CA LEU A 78 -4.16 10.99 8.91
C LEU A 78 -2.77 10.56 8.40
N SER A 79 -1.78 11.46 8.45
CA SER A 79 -0.39 11.15 8.10
C SER A 79 0.23 10.08 9.02
N VAL A 80 -0.05 10.14 10.32
CA VAL A 80 0.40 9.15 11.30
C VAL A 80 -0.33 7.83 11.06
N ARG A 81 -1.65 7.85 10.88
CA ARG A 81 -2.42 6.64 10.56
C ARG A 81 -1.94 5.97 9.27
N SER A 82 -1.54 6.76 8.28
CA SER A 82 -0.96 6.25 7.03
C SER A 82 0.46 5.71 7.22
N ALA A 83 1.29 6.32 8.08
CA ALA A 83 2.60 5.78 8.46
C ALA A 83 2.50 4.42 9.16
N VAL A 84 1.46 4.20 9.97
CA VAL A 84 1.19 2.90 10.59
C VAL A 84 0.86 1.85 9.54
N VAL A 85 0.20 2.22 8.44
CA VAL A 85 0.01 1.26 7.33
C VAL A 85 1.36 0.84 6.77
N VAL A 86 2.26 1.80 6.53
CA VAL A 86 3.62 1.54 6.01
C VAL A 86 4.45 0.67 6.96
N VAL A 87 4.40 0.91 8.26
CA VAL A 87 5.28 0.24 9.25
C VAL A 87 4.69 -1.06 9.78
N VAL A 88 3.38 -1.10 10.01
CA VAL A 88 2.67 -2.18 10.69
C VAL A 88 1.83 -2.99 9.72
N ARG A 89 0.96 -2.36 8.94
CA ARG A 89 0.12 -3.10 7.97
C ARG A 89 0.86 -3.53 6.72
N ASN A 90 2.11 -3.13 6.53
CA ASN A 90 2.95 -3.70 5.47
C ASN A 90 4.03 -4.63 6.06
N SER A 91 3.83 -5.09 7.31
CA SER A 91 4.68 -6.03 8.02
C SER A 91 4.12 -7.46 7.99
N LEU A 92 4.87 -8.41 8.55
CA LEU A 92 4.43 -9.80 8.75
C LEU A 92 3.07 -9.96 9.44
N VAL A 93 2.58 -8.94 10.18
CA VAL A 93 1.21 -8.90 10.71
C VAL A 93 0.16 -9.26 9.66
N GLU A 94 0.27 -8.69 8.45
CA GLU A 94 -0.71 -8.97 7.39
C GLU A 94 -0.55 -10.36 6.77
N ARG A 95 0.67 -10.91 6.77
CA ARG A 95 0.87 -12.30 6.36
C ARG A 95 0.11 -13.22 7.29
N ASP A 96 0.26 -13.01 8.60
CA ASP A 96 -0.32 -13.88 9.60
C ASP A 96 -1.84 -13.71 9.70
N HIS A 97 -2.35 -12.50 9.48
CA HIS A 97 -3.79 -12.27 9.24
C HIS A 97 -4.30 -12.99 7.99
N ALA A 98 -3.58 -12.93 6.87
CA ALA A 98 -3.97 -13.63 5.65
C ALA A 98 -3.90 -15.16 5.77
N LEU A 99 -3.07 -15.69 6.67
CA LEU A 99 -2.99 -17.12 7.01
C LEU A 99 -4.05 -17.54 8.05
N GLY A 100 -4.83 -16.60 8.59
CA GLY A 100 -5.83 -16.85 9.62
C GLY A 100 -5.26 -17.04 11.02
N HIS A 101 -3.97 -16.76 11.22
CA HIS A 101 -3.34 -16.77 12.55
C HIS A 101 -3.74 -15.56 13.40
N LEU A 102 -4.18 -14.47 12.75
CA LEU A 102 -4.74 -13.28 13.39
C LEU A 102 -6.16 -13.04 12.89
N ALA A 103 -7.06 -12.68 13.79
CA ALA A 103 -8.39 -12.23 13.45
C ALA A 103 -8.40 -10.72 13.14
N ASP A 104 -9.48 -10.26 12.50
CA ASP A 104 -9.69 -8.84 12.20
C ASP A 104 -9.66 -7.95 13.45
N VAL A 105 -10.09 -8.46 14.61
CA VAL A 105 -10.06 -7.71 15.87
C VAL A 105 -8.63 -7.48 16.36
N ASP A 106 -7.75 -8.46 16.19
CA ASP A 106 -6.35 -8.40 16.64
C ASP A 106 -5.58 -7.39 15.83
N ILE A 107 -5.72 -7.48 14.51
CA ILE A 107 -5.00 -6.58 13.63
C ILE A 107 -5.46 -5.13 13.83
N ARG A 108 -6.74 -4.89 14.12
CA ARG A 108 -7.25 -3.56 14.51
C ARG A 108 -6.68 -3.09 15.84
N ALA A 109 -6.62 -3.95 16.86
CA ALA A 109 -6.07 -3.62 18.17
C ALA A 109 -4.57 -3.26 18.07
N ILE A 110 -3.78 -4.08 17.38
CA ILE A 110 -2.36 -3.83 17.11
C ILE A 110 -2.19 -2.51 16.35
N THR A 111 -2.96 -2.30 15.28
CA THR A 111 -2.90 -1.05 14.49
C THR A 111 -3.17 0.18 15.37
N LYS A 112 -4.19 0.13 16.23
CA LYS A 112 -4.55 1.22 17.13
C LYS A 112 -3.41 1.56 18.10
N VAL A 113 -2.93 0.57 18.85
CA VAL A 113 -1.86 0.77 19.85
C VAL A 113 -0.57 1.26 19.18
N MET A 114 -0.20 0.65 18.06
CA MET A 114 1.01 1.03 17.34
C MET A 114 0.92 2.42 16.70
N THR A 115 -0.28 2.98 16.50
CA THR A 115 -0.44 4.35 16.01
C THR A 115 0.11 5.38 16.97
N GLU A 116 -0.23 5.27 18.26
CA GLU A 116 0.25 6.18 19.30
C GLU A 116 1.76 6.03 19.51
N LEU A 117 2.25 4.78 19.58
CA LEU A 117 3.67 4.50 19.79
C LEU A 117 4.54 4.95 18.62
N LEU A 118 4.10 4.69 17.39
CA LEU A 118 4.82 5.14 16.20
C LEU A 118 4.82 6.68 16.12
N HIS A 119 3.72 7.33 16.49
CA HIS A 119 3.68 8.78 16.55
C HIS A 119 4.73 9.34 17.51
N ALA A 120 4.73 8.85 18.76
CA ALA A 120 5.71 9.25 19.76
C ALA A 120 7.13 8.97 19.27
N PHE A 121 7.38 7.79 18.70
CA PHE A 121 8.67 7.42 18.12
C PHE A 121 9.14 8.46 17.11
N LEU A 122 8.31 8.76 16.10
CA LEU A 122 8.68 9.64 14.99
C LEU A 122 8.86 11.09 15.41
N VAL A 123 8.13 11.55 16.43
CA VAL A 123 8.28 12.90 17.01
C VAL A 123 9.59 13.02 17.80
N MET A 124 9.99 11.98 18.50
CA MET A 124 11.23 11.97 19.28
C MET A 124 12.49 11.82 18.43
N GLN A 125 12.37 11.38 17.18
CA GLN A 125 13.51 11.19 16.29
C GLN A 125 14.25 12.50 16.01
N PRO A 126 15.59 12.50 16.00
CA PRO A 126 16.36 13.63 15.52
C PRO A 126 15.94 14.02 14.09
N ARG A 127 15.88 15.32 13.79
CA ARG A 127 15.56 15.78 12.44
C ARG A 127 16.53 15.14 11.42
N PRO A 128 16.03 14.44 10.39
CA PRO A 128 16.87 13.88 9.34
C PRO A 128 17.67 14.99 8.64
N ARG A 129 18.91 14.69 8.26
CA ARG A 129 19.83 15.67 7.65
C ARG A 129 19.39 16.16 6.26
N GLN A 130 18.58 15.39 5.54
CA GLN A 130 18.10 15.73 4.19
C GLN A 130 16.63 15.30 4.03
N GLY A 131 15.79 16.20 3.49
CA GLY A 131 14.35 15.98 3.38
C GLY A 131 13.95 14.77 2.52
N GLY A 132 14.64 14.57 1.40
CA GLY A 132 14.36 13.50 0.43
C GLY A 132 15.12 12.19 0.65
N TRP A 133 15.83 12.03 1.76
CA TRP A 133 16.64 10.84 2.01
C TRP A 133 15.77 9.59 2.23
N LEU A 134 16.13 8.46 1.62
CA LEU A 134 15.47 7.17 1.76
C LEU A 134 16.45 6.13 2.30
N ALA A 135 15.98 5.28 3.21
CA ALA A 135 16.78 4.26 3.88
C ALA A 135 16.23 2.85 3.66
N GLY A 136 17.08 1.84 3.87
CA GLY A 136 16.69 0.42 3.89
C GLY A 136 15.97 -0.02 2.62
N GLU A 137 14.83 -0.69 2.79
CA GLU A 137 14.01 -1.19 1.67
C GLU A 137 13.47 -0.10 0.74
N PHE A 138 13.41 1.16 1.22
CA PHE A 138 12.95 2.30 0.43
C PHE A 138 14.07 2.95 -0.38
N ALA A 139 15.33 2.57 -0.17
CA ALA A 139 16.45 3.14 -0.89
C ALA A 139 16.32 2.93 -2.41
N GLY A 140 16.65 3.96 -3.18
CA GLY A 140 16.65 3.92 -4.65
C GLY A 140 15.27 3.80 -5.32
N LEU A 141 14.16 3.84 -4.57
CA LEU A 141 12.81 3.84 -5.16
C LEU A 141 12.59 4.95 -6.20
N PRO A 142 13.00 6.22 -5.97
CA PRO A 142 12.85 7.28 -6.97
C PRO A 142 13.64 7.02 -8.25
N GLY A 143 14.81 6.38 -8.14
CA GLY A 143 15.65 6.03 -9.29
C GLY A 143 15.11 4.85 -10.10
N ARG A 144 14.42 3.90 -9.44
CA ARG A 144 13.83 2.73 -10.09
C ARG A 144 12.45 3.03 -10.69
N TYR A 145 11.67 3.89 -10.04
CA TYR A 145 10.27 4.19 -10.39
C TYR A 145 10.02 5.71 -10.43
N PRO A 146 10.70 6.45 -11.31
CA PRO A 146 10.71 7.90 -11.27
C PRO A 146 9.34 8.54 -11.60
N ARG A 147 8.52 7.94 -12.46
CA ARG A 147 7.18 8.45 -12.78
C ARG A 147 6.25 8.24 -11.60
N ALA A 148 6.21 7.03 -11.07
CA ALA A 148 5.37 6.69 -9.92
C ALA A 148 5.73 7.52 -8.69
N TRP A 149 7.03 7.70 -8.42
CA TRP A 149 7.50 8.54 -7.33
C TRP A 149 7.07 10.00 -7.48
N SER A 150 7.22 10.56 -8.68
CA SER A 150 6.83 11.95 -8.98
C SER A 150 5.32 12.14 -8.88
N ALA A 151 4.54 11.16 -9.35
CA ALA A 151 3.09 11.15 -9.23
C ALA A 151 2.64 11.12 -7.76
N PHE A 152 3.23 10.26 -6.93
CA PHE A 152 2.90 10.20 -5.50
C PHE A 152 3.34 11.46 -4.75
N ALA A 153 4.49 12.05 -5.08
CA ALA A 153 4.91 13.32 -4.50
C ALA A 153 3.92 14.44 -4.82
N ALA A 154 3.42 14.52 -6.06
CA ALA A 154 2.39 15.48 -6.44
C ALA A 154 1.04 15.16 -5.77
N LEU A 155 0.66 13.88 -5.69
CA LEU A 155 -0.58 13.46 -5.06
C LEU A 155 -0.60 13.86 -3.58
N PHE A 156 0.51 13.70 -2.87
CA PHE A 156 0.64 14.17 -1.49
C PHE A 156 0.33 15.66 -1.37
N GLN A 157 0.89 16.49 -2.25
CA GLN A 157 0.66 17.94 -2.23
C GLN A 157 -0.81 18.29 -2.48
N VAL A 158 -1.48 17.55 -3.37
CA VAL A 158 -2.93 17.72 -3.60
C VAL A 158 -3.74 17.31 -2.37
N LEU A 159 -3.39 16.19 -1.74
CA LEU A 159 -4.03 15.72 -0.51
C LEU A 159 -3.92 16.72 0.64
N VAL A 160 -2.74 17.29 0.86
CA VAL A 160 -2.51 18.31 1.91
C VAL A 160 -3.36 19.57 1.68
N ARG A 161 -3.67 19.91 0.42
CA ARG A 161 -4.53 21.04 0.06
C ARG A 161 -6.03 20.74 0.14
N GLY A 162 -6.41 19.51 0.51
CA GLY A 162 -7.81 19.09 0.61
C GLY A 162 -8.42 18.53 -0.68
N GLY A 163 -7.59 18.18 -1.67
CA GLY A 163 -7.99 17.60 -2.95
C GLY A 163 -7.75 18.51 -4.15
N GLY A 164 -8.33 18.16 -5.30
CA GLY A 164 -8.17 18.88 -6.56
C GLY A 164 -7.19 18.18 -7.52
N SER A 165 -6.29 18.94 -8.14
CA SER A 165 -5.34 18.39 -9.10
C SER A 165 -3.98 19.07 -9.06
N ALA A 166 -2.95 18.38 -9.54
CA ALA A 166 -1.63 18.95 -9.78
C ALA A 166 -1.00 18.30 -11.01
N THR A 167 -0.22 19.10 -11.74
CA THR A 167 0.71 18.58 -12.74
C THR A 167 2.03 18.22 -12.08
N TYR A 168 2.75 17.26 -12.64
CA TYR A 168 4.08 16.89 -12.17
C TYR A 168 5.03 16.64 -13.33
N LYS A 169 6.31 16.92 -13.07
CA LYS A 169 7.42 16.57 -13.96
C LYS A 169 8.23 15.47 -13.31
N VAL A 170 8.79 14.60 -14.13
CA VAL A 170 9.67 13.53 -13.66
C VAL A 170 11.08 14.08 -13.53
N ASP A 171 11.55 14.33 -12.30
CA ASP A 171 12.96 14.68 -12.04
C ASP A 171 13.80 13.41 -12.06
N TYR A 172 14.33 13.07 -13.24
CA TYR A 172 15.21 11.93 -13.44
C TYR A 172 16.50 12.38 -14.10
N ARG A 173 17.61 12.26 -13.36
CA ARG A 173 18.91 12.82 -13.74
C ARG A 173 19.88 11.79 -14.32
N VAL A 174 19.48 10.52 -14.38
CA VAL A 174 20.37 9.40 -14.73
C VAL A 174 20.02 8.85 -16.10
N GLY A 175 20.42 9.54 -17.17
CA GLY A 175 20.20 9.07 -18.53
C GLY A 175 18.72 9.04 -18.96
N PRO A 176 18.36 8.24 -19.99
CA PRO A 176 16.98 8.16 -20.45
C PRO A 176 16.09 7.53 -19.38
N LEU A 177 14.84 8.00 -19.30
CA LEU A 177 13.87 7.45 -18.36
C LEU A 177 13.74 5.92 -18.54
N PRO A 178 13.73 5.15 -17.43
CA PRO A 178 13.57 3.71 -17.50
C PRO A 178 12.29 3.35 -18.25
N ARG A 179 12.39 2.31 -19.10
CA ARG A 179 11.24 1.67 -19.75
C ARG A 179 10.86 0.44 -18.93
N PRO A 180 9.82 0.51 -18.10
CA PRO A 180 9.41 -0.63 -17.28
C PRO A 180 8.93 -1.77 -18.19
N ARG A 181 9.27 -3.00 -17.81
CA ARG A 181 8.88 -4.23 -18.51
C ARG A 181 7.80 -4.96 -17.73
N LEU A 182 7.00 -5.75 -18.44
CA LEU A 182 6.07 -6.70 -17.82
C LEU A 182 6.84 -7.67 -16.91
N PRO A 183 6.22 -8.15 -15.81
CA PRO A 183 6.80 -9.21 -14.99
C PRO A 183 7.13 -10.45 -15.82
N GLY A 184 8.35 -10.97 -15.68
CA GLY A 184 8.76 -12.22 -16.33
C GLY A 184 8.18 -13.45 -15.63
N PRO A 185 8.25 -14.66 -16.23
CA PRO A 185 7.64 -15.88 -15.68
C PRO A 185 8.05 -16.21 -14.23
N GLY A 186 9.32 -15.99 -13.87
CA GLY A 186 9.83 -16.21 -12.51
C GLY A 186 9.33 -15.19 -11.47
N GLU A 187 8.69 -14.10 -11.92
CA GLU A 187 8.14 -13.05 -11.08
C GLU A 187 6.63 -13.21 -10.88
N ILE A 188 6.01 -14.23 -11.46
CA ILE A 188 4.56 -14.48 -11.38
C ILE A 188 4.31 -15.60 -10.37
N ALA A 189 3.37 -15.37 -9.46
CA ALA A 189 2.94 -16.39 -8.52
C ALA A 189 2.23 -17.51 -9.28
N ALA A 190 2.51 -18.77 -8.92
CA ALA A 190 1.79 -19.91 -9.47
C ALA A 190 0.28 -19.75 -9.21
N PRO A 191 -0.59 -20.21 -10.14
CA PRO A 191 -2.03 -20.23 -9.91
C PRO A 191 -2.34 -20.97 -8.61
N ARG A 192 -3.13 -20.35 -7.73
CA ARG A 192 -3.67 -21.05 -6.56
C ARG A 192 -4.54 -22.20 -7.09
N GLY A 193 -4.12 -23.44 -6.88
CA GLY A 193 -4.80 -24.63 -7.43
C GLY A 193 -3.90 -25.81 -7.77
N THR A 194 -2.57 -25.65 -7.79
CA THR A 194 -1.65 -26.80 -7.78
C THR A 194 -1.35 -27.19 -6.34
N THR A 195 -2.21 -28.02 -5.76
CA THR A 195 -1.90 -28.76 -4.55
C THR A 195 -0.63 -29.58 -4.79
N VAL A 196 0.45 -29.24 -4.09
CA VAL A 196 1.57 -30.16 -3.89
C VAL A 196 1.01 -31.37 -3.11
N PRO A 197 1.22 -32.62 -3.54
CA PRO A 197 0.78 -33.78 -2.78
C PRO A 197 1.47 -33.76 -1.40
N GLY A 198 0.70 -33.60 -0.33
CA GLY A 198 1.19 -33.78 1.05
C GLY A 198 0.88 -32.67 2.05
N GLN A 199 0.42 -31.49 1.64
CA GLN A 199 0.11 -30.42 2.59
C GLN A 199 -1.39 -30.46 2.97
N ARG A 200 -1.71 -31.15 4.08
CA ARG A 200 -3.05 -31.10 4.69
C ARG A 200 -3.33 -29.69 5.19
N VAL A 201 -4.06 -28.90 4.41
CA VAL A 201 -4.75 -27.72 4.90
C VAL A 201 -6.04 -28.22 5.53
N SER A 202 -6.22 -27.96 6.84
CA SER A 202 -7.47 -28.25 7.54
C SER A 202 -8.61 -27.51 6.85
N ALA A 203 -9.55 -28.28 6.31
CA ALA A 203 -10.72 -27.79 5.60
C ALA A 203 -11.68 -27.09 6.58
N GLY A 204 -11.58 -25.76 6.68
CA GLY A 204 -12.74 -24.94 7.01
C GLY A 204 -13.75 -24.98 5.86
N PRO A 205 -15.05 -24.80 6.10
CA PRO A 205 -16.07 -24.94 5.06
C PRO A 205 -15.80 -23.93 3.96
N ALA A 206 -15.47 -24.44 2.77
CA ALA A 206 -15.39 -23.65 1.55
C ALA A 206 -16.78 -23.10 1.25
N GLY A 207 -17.00 -21.81 1.57
CA GLY A 207 -18.10 -21.07 1.00
C GLY A 207 -17.98 -21.08 -0.53
N PRO A 208 -19.10 -21.04 -1.27
CA PRO A 208 -19.09 -21.19 -2.72
C PRO A 208 -18.17 -20.14 -3.35
N GLU A 209 -17.24 -20.60 -4.19
CA GLU A 209 -16.46 -19.74 -5.08
C GLU A 209 -17.44 -18.93 -5.94
N ARG A 210 -17.72 -17.69 -5.53
CA ARG A 210 -18.50 -16.77 -6.35
C ARG A 210 -17.63 -16.36 -7.54
N ALA A 211 -18.08 -16.73 -8.73
CA ALA A 211 -17.60 -16.23 -10.02
C ALA A 211 -17.93 -14.73 -10.16
N GLY A 212 -17.22 -13.89 -9.42
CA GLY A 212 -17.15 -12.45 -9.62
C GLY A 212 -15.71 -12.01 -9.88
N PRO A 213 -15.47 -10.73 -10.22
CA PRO A 213 -14.14 -10.17 -10.36
C PRO A 213 -13.41 -10.18 -9.00
N GLY A 214 -12.80 -11.32 -8.66
CA GLY A 214 -12.01 -11.48 -7.44
C GLY A 214 -10.78 -10.56 -7.43
N PRO A 215 -10.20 -10.31 -6.26
CA PRO A 215 -9.25 -9.23 -6.02
C PRO A 215 -8.03 -9.28 -6.95
N LEU A 216 -7.62 -8.10 -7.46
CA LEU A 216 -6.42 -7.93 -8.29
C LEU A 216 -5.12 -8.23 -7.52
N ALA A 217 -5.13 -8.05 -6.19
CA ALA A 217 -4.03 -8.42 -5.31
C ALA A 217 -4.14 -9.87 -4.81
N GLY A 218 -3.06 -10.63 -4.98
CA GLY A 218 -2.75 -11.80 -4.14
C GLY A 218 -2.39 -11.39 -2.70
N SER A 219 -1.63 -12.24 -1.97
CA SER A 219 -1.07 -11.84 -0.67
C SER A 219 -0.33 -10.50 -0.80
N GLY A 220 -0.70 -9.50 0.01
CA GLY A 220 -0.22 -8.13 -0.13
C GLY A 220 1.31 -7.99 -0.02
N LEU A 221 1.95 -8.98 0.63
CA LEU A 221 3.39 -9.05 0.88
C LEU A 221 4.16 -10.02 -0.04
N ASP A 222 3.47 -10.79 -0.88
CA ASP A 222 4.17 -11.64 -1.86
C ASP A 222 4.91 -10.74 -2.87
N PRO A 223 6.25 -10.88 -3.02
CA PRO A 223 7.00 -10.12 -4.01
C PRO A 223 6.56 -10.40 -5.44
N ARG A 224 5.98 -11.57 -5.71
CA ARG A 224 5.54 -11.99 -7.04
C ARG A 224 4.22 -11.37 -7.43
N PHE A 225 3.99 -11.23 -8.72
CA PHE A 225 2.76 -10.70 -9.29
C PHE A 225 1.69 -11.79 -9.40
N GLY A 226 0.44 -11.45 -9.11
CA GLY A 226 -0.68 -12.36 -9.37
C GLY A 226 -1.01 -12.40 -10.86
N ALA A 227 -1.39 -13.56 -11.39
CA ALA A 227 -1.70 -13.73 -12.82
C ALA A 227 -2.74 -12.72 -13.35
N ARG A 228 -3.78 -12.41 -12.57
CA ARG A 228 -4.80 -11.41 -12.94
C ARG A 228 -4.25 -10.00 -13.11
N LEU A 229 -3.36 -9.59 -12.20
CA LEU A 229 -2.68 -8.29 -12.31
C LEU A 229 -1.78 -8.27 -13.55
N VAL A 230 -1.03 -9.34 -13.82
CA VAL A 230 -0.18 -9.44 -15.01
C VAL A 230 -1.00 -9.39 -16.31
N ALA A 231 -2.14 -10.07 -16.35
CA ALA A 231 -3.06 -10.00 -17.50
C ALA A 231 -3.50 -8.55 -17.76
N ARG A 232 -3.94 -7.82 -16.72
CA ARG A 232 -4.30 -6.40 -16.85
C ARG A 232 -3.13 -5.53 -17.31
N LEU A 233 -1.93 -5.73 -16.77
CA LEU A 233 -0.75 -5.02 -17.26
C LEU A 233 -0.44 -5.34 -18.73
N THR A 234 -0.73 -6.57 -19.17
CA THR A 234 -0.57 -6.99 -20.56
C THR A 234 -1.59 -6.32 -21.48
N ASP A 235 -2.84 -6.15 -21.02
CA ASP A 235 -3.86 -5.39 -21.74
C ASP A 235 -3.50 -3.92 -21.88
N LEU A 236 -2.98 -3.28 -20.82
CA LEU A 236 -2.46 -1.91 -20.88
C LEU A 236 -1.31 -1.79 -21.89
N ALA A 237 -0.36 -2.75 -21.87
CA ALA A 237 0.78 -2.75 -22.79
C ALA A 237 0.37 -2.90 -24.26
N ALA A 238 -0.75 -3.60 -24.50
CA ALA A 238 -1.30 -3.81 -25.82
C ALA A 238 -2.29 -2.71 -26.27
N GLY A 239 -2.54 -1.69 -25.43
CA GLY A 239 -3.53 -0.64 -25.70
C GLY A 239 -4.98 -1.13 -25.71
N ARG A 240 -5.26 -2.30 -25.11
CA ARG A 240 -6.63 -2.83 -24.97
C ARG A 240 -7.37 -2.24 -23.77
N ASP A 241 -6.63 -1.61 -22.87
CA ASP A 241 -7.15 -0.97 -21.67
C ASP A 241 -6.34 0.32 -21.44
N GLU A 242 -7.03 1.36 -20.97
CA GLU A 242 -6.45 2.68 -20.71
C GLU A 242 -6.40 3.00 -19.22
N VAL A 243 -7.12 2.22 -18.38
CA VAL A 243 -7.31 2.52 -16.96
C VAL A 243 -7.13 1.27 -16.09
N LEU A 244 -6.11 1.28 -15.25
CA LEU A 244 -5.98 0.33 -14.14
C LEU A 244 -6.85 0.80 -12.96
N ALA A 245 -8.08 0.30 -12.90
CA ALA A 245 -9.01 0.59 -11.81
C ALA A 245 -8.82 -0.38 -10.62
N VAL A 246 -8.59 0.17 -9.42
CA VAL A 246 -8.49 -0.57 -8.16
C VAL A 246 -9.25 0.16 -7.04
N PRO A 247 -9.83 -0.50 -6.03
CA PRO A 247 -10.53 0.20 -4.95
C PRO A 247 -9.65 1.24 -4.22
N SER A 248 -8.40 0.86 -3.94
CA SER A 248 -7.37 1.74 -3.38
C SER A 248 -5.99 1.33 -3.87
N LEU A 249 -5.01 2.24 -3.80
CA LEU A 249 -3.64 1.93 -4.21
C LEU A 249 -3.04 0.76 -3.40
N SER A 250 -3.36 0.63 -2.11
CA SER A 250 -2.90 -0.50 -1.30
C SER A 250 -3.42 -1.87 -1.76
N ARG A 251 -4.49 -1.91 -2.57
CA ARG A 251 -4.99 -3.13 -3.24
C ARG A 251 -4.16 -3.55 -4.45
N ILE A 252 -3.16 -2.77 -4.87
CA ILE A 252 -2.15 -3.23 -5.83
C ILE A 252 -1.11 -4.09 -5.10
N SER A 253 -0.49 -3.55 -4.04
CA SER A 253 0.42 -4.26 -3.17
C SER A 253 0.71 -3.47 -1.90
N ARG A 254 1.00 -4.19 -0.81
CA ARG A 254 1.54 -3.64 0.44
C ARG A 254 3.07 -3.46 0.39
N ARG A 255 3.74 -3.96 -0.64
CA ARG A 255 5.18 -3.72 -0.88
C ARG A 255 5.36 -2.53 -1.80
N HIS A 256 6.01 -1.47 -1.30
CA HIS A 256 6.30 -0.25 -2.08
C HIS A 256 6.96 -0.54 -3.42
N ASP A 257 7.91 -1.47 -3.46
CA ASP A 257 8.62 -1.82 -4.69
C ASP A 257 7.66 -2.33 -5.79
N LYS A 258 6.80 -3.30 -5.45
CA LYS A 258 5.81 -3.87 -6.37
C LYS A 258 4.73 -2.85 -6.73
N LEU A 259 4.23 -2.13 -5.74
CA LEU A 259 3.24 -1.05 -5.93
C LEU A 259 3.75 0.01 -6.92
N LEU A 260 4.94 0.55 -6.65
CA LEU A 260 5.57 1.56 -7.50
C LEU A 260 5.88 0.99 -8.88
N ARG A 261 6.31 -0.27 -9.00
CA ARG A 261 6.53 -0.91 -10.30
C ARG A 261 5.25 -0.99 -11.15
N VAL A 262 4.11 -1.32 -10.54
CA VAL A 262 2.81 -1.35 -11.24
C VAL A 262 2.41 0.05 -11.72
N VAL A 263 2.50 1.04 -10.83
CA VAL A 263 2.15 2.42 -11.17
C VAL A 263 3.12 2.99 -12.20
N GLU A 264 4.41 2.72 -12.08
CA GLU A 264 5.45 3.11 -13.04
C GLU A 264 5.15 2.52 -14.41
N PHE A 265 4.78 1.25 -14.47
CA PHE A 265 4.42 0.57 -15.70
C PHE A 265 3.19 1.21 -16.36
N ALA A 266 2.09 1.38 -15.63
CA ALA A 266 0.86 1.98 -16.15
C ALA A 266 1.13 3.38 -16.72
N LEU A 267 1.79 4.25 -15.94
CA LEU A 267 2.12 5.61 -16.37
C LEU A 267 3.07 5.64 -17.57
N ALA A 268 4.00 4.69 -17.67
CA ALA A 268 4.91 4.61 -18.81
C ALA A 268 4.22 4.14 -20.11
N GLN A 269 3.13 3.37 -20.03
CA GLN A 269 2.30 3.01 -21.19
C GLN A 269 1.31 4.11 -21.59
N GLY A 270 1.29 5.25 -20.90
CA GLY A 270 0.31 6.30 -21.12
C GLY A 270 -1.04 6.05 -20.43
N ALA A 271 -1.17 4.94 -19.71
CA ALA A 271 -2.40 4.56 -19.00
C ALA A 271 -2.58 5.35 -17.70
N SER A 272 -3.81 5.31 -17.19
CA SER A 272 -4.17 5.91 -15.90
C SER A 272 -4.31 4.86 -14.79
N VAL A 273 -4.06 5.24 -13.55
CA VAL A 273 -4.41 4.44 -12.36
C VAL A 273 -5.54 5.14 -11.64
N LEU A 274 -6.65 4.44 -11.45
CA LEU A 274 -7.88 4.97 -10.89
C LEU A 274 -8.21 4.27 -9.57
N THR A 275 -8.56 5.05 -8.55
CA THR A 275 -9.10 4.58 -7.28
C THR A 275 -10.39 5.30 -6.89
N SER A 276 -11.00 4.93 -5.77
CA SER A 276 -12.13 5.69 -5.20
C SER A 276 -11.81 7.17 -5.00
N ASN A 277 -10.55 7.51 -4.73
CA ASN A 277 -10.18 8.89 -4.39
C ASN A 277 -9.17 9.51 -5.33
N TYR A 278 -8.45 8.73 -6.13
CA TYR A 278 -7.33 9.22 -6.93
C TYR A 278 -7.47 8.86 -8.40
N LEU A 279 -7.04 9.78 -9.25
CA LEU A 279 -6.72 9.48 -10.64
C LEU A 279 -5.28 9.90 -10.91
N LEU A 280 -4.42 8.95 -11.24
CA LEU A 280 -3.04 9.18 -11.63
C LEU A 280 -2.92 9.03 -13.13
N ARG A 281 -2.43 10.06 -13.81
CA ARG A 281 -2.19 10.09 -15.25
C ARG A 281 -0.74 10.42 -15.54
N PRO A 282 -0.24 10.16 -16.75
CA PRO A 282 1.05 10.71 -17.18
C PRO A 282 1.05 12.24 -17.03
N GLY A 283 1.91 12.75 -16.16
CA GLY A 283 2.10 14.19 -15.93
C GLY A 283 1.03 14.91 -15.09
N ALA A 284 -0.03 14.24 -14.64
CA ALA A 284 -1.05 14.84 -13.79
C ALA A 284 -1.63 13.88 -12.76
N VAL A 285 -2.03 14.40 -11.61
CA VAL A 285 -2.74 13.65 -10.56
C VAL A 285 -3.96 14.42 -10.11
N TYR A 286 -4.98 13.69 -9.70
CA TYR A 286 -6.23 14.21 -9.16
C TYR A 286 -6.53 13.49 -7.85
N ALA A 287 -6.99 14.23 -6.85
CA ALA A 287 -7.54 13.67 -5.63
C ALA A 287 -8.93 14.24 -5.37
N ARG A 288 -9.81 13.42 -4.81
CA ARG A 288 -11.15 13.84 -4.38
C ARG A 288 -11.05 15.05 -3.46
N SER A 289 -11.81 16.09 -3.79
CA SER A 289 -11.95 17.28 -2.95
C SER A 289 -12.86 17.01 -1.76
N GLY A 290 -12.46 17.50 -0.58
CA GLY A 290 -13.22 17.35 0.65
C GLY A 290 -13.06 15.95 1.26
N ARG A 291 -14.17 15.34 1.68
CA ARG A 291 -14.14 14.06 2.39
C ARG A 291 -13.80 12.92 1.43
N LEU A 292 -12.72 12.20 1.74
CA LEU A 292 -12.34 10.98 1.03
C LEU A 292 -13.43 9.88 1.19
N ALA A 293 -13.74 9.18 0.10
CA ALA A 293 -14.61 8.02 0.10
C ALA A 293 -13.87 6.82 0.72
N VAL A 294 -14.59 6.02 1.50
CA VAL A 294 -14.08 4.76 2.04
C VAL A 294 -14.16 3.70 0.93
N PRO A 295 -13.03 3.12 0.48
CA PRO A 295 -13.07 2.10 -0.57
C PRO A 295 -13.80 0.84 -0.11
N ASP A 296 -14.56 0.20 -1.00
CA ASP A 296 -15.13 -1.12 -0.79
C ASP A 296 -14.24 -2.19 -1.45
N HIS A 297 -13.46 -2.87 -0.62
CA HIS A 297 -12.53 -3.91 -1.08
C HIS A 297 -13.20 -5.22 -1.48
N ARG A 298 -14.50 -5.40 -1.21
CA ARG A 298 -15.29 -6.58 -1.59
C ARG A 298 -16.12 -6.33 -2.83
N ASN A 299 -16.53 -5.09 -3.05
CA ASN A 299 -17.27 -4.66 -4.24
C ASN A 299 -16.51 -3.53 -4.95
N HIS A 300 -15.72 -3.91 -5.96
CA HIS A 300 -14.93 -2.97 -6.75
C HIS A 300 -15.80 -1.92 -7.45
N ALA A 301 -16.99 -2.28 -7.93
CA ALA A 301 -17.89 -1.32 -8.57
C ALA A 301 -18.42 -0.29 -7.55
N ALA A 302 -18.82 -0.73 -6.35
CA ALA A 302 -19.29 0.16 -5.30
C ALA A 302 -18.24 1.23 -4.89
N SER A 303 -16.95 0.93 -5.05
CA SER A 303 -15.85 1.87 -4.80
C SER A 303 -15.87 3.11 -5.72
N PHE A 304 -16.56 3.07 -6.86
CA PHE A 304 -16.63 4.17 -7.82
C PHE A 304 -18.00 4.87 -7.87
N ALA A 305 -18.98 4.39 -7.10
CA ALA A 305 -20.34 4.93 -7.12
C ALA A 305 -20.47 6.33 -6.47
N ASP A 306 -19.70 6.64 -5.42
CA ASP A 306 -19.71 7.98 -4.85
C ASP A 306 -18.84 8.91 -5.70
N GLN A 307 -19.44 9.79 -6.49
CA GLN A 307 -18.70 10.71 -7.36
C GLN A 307 -18.48 12.12 -6.75
N ARG A 308 -18.92 12.37 -5.51
CA ARG A 308 -18.86 13.72 -4.91
C ARG A 308 -17.43 14.19 -4.69
N GLY A 309 -17.10 15.39 -5.16
CA GLY A 309 -15.75 15.93 -5.05
C GLY A 309 -14.75 15.36 -6.06
N LEU A 310 -15.18 14.52 -7.01
CA LEU A 310 -14.36 14.15 -8.15
C LEU A 310 -14.36 15.28 -9.19
N ALA A 311 -13.18 15.65 -9.69
CA ALA A 311 -13.05 16.50 -10.88
C ALA A 311 -13.68 15.83 -12.11
N ASP A 312 -14.10 16.59 -13.12
CA ASP A 312 -14.86 16.03 -14.25
C ASP A 312 -14.13 14.92 -15.00
N VAL A 313 -12.82 15.09 -15.22
CA VAL A 313 -11.99 14.05 -15.84
C VAL A 313 -11.89 12.78 -14.99
N HIS A 314 -11.88 12.94 -13.66
CA HIS A 314 -11.86 11.82 -12.73
C HIS A 314 -13.22 11.11 -12.73
N ARG A 315 -14.32 11.87 -12.73
CA ARG A 315 -15.68 11.35 -12.83
C ARG A 315 -15.88 10.53 -14.10
N ALA A 316 -15.46 11.06 -15.25
CA ALA A 316 -15.55 10.34 -16.53
C ALA A 316 -14.79 9.01 -16.51
N CYS A 317 -13.58 8.97 -15.93
CA CYS A 317 -12.84 7.72 -15.76
C CYS A 317 -13.55 6.74 -14.82
N ALA A 318 -14.16 7.23 -13.73
CA ALA A 318 -14.92 6.40 -12.79
C ALA A 318 -16.16 5.78 -13.44
N GLU A 319 -16.87 6.54 -14.29
CA GLU A 319 -18.03 6.04 -15.05
C GLU A 319 -17.63 4.98 -16.08
N ALA A 320 -16.55 5.22 -16.82
CA ALA A 320 -16.02 4.23 -17.76
C ALA A 320 -15.58 2.93 -17.05
N ALA A 321 -14.93 3.05 -15.89
CA ALA A 321 -14.55 1.90 -15.07
C ALA A 321 -15.77 1.13 -14.54
N LEU A 322 -16.83 1.84 -14.11
CA LEU A 322 -18.08 1.22 -13.69
C LEU A 322 -18.74 0.42 -14.81
N ALA A 323 -18.82 0.99 -16.01
CA ALA A 323 -19.37 0.30 -17.19
C ALA A 323 -18.59 -0.98 -17.50
N SER A 324 -17.25 -0.88 -17.54
CA SER A 324 -16.39 -2.05 -17.80
C SER A 324 -16.50 -3.13 -16.72
N LEU A 325 -16.68 -2.77 -15.45
CA LEU A 325 -16.87 -3.73 -14.36
C LEU A 325 -18.25 -4.40 -14.40
N ALA A 326 -19.28 -3.69 -14.87
CA ALA A 326 -20.62 -4.24 -15.05
C ALA A 326 -20.64 -5.27 -16.19
N ASP A 327 -19.96 -5.00 -17.30
CA ASP A 327 -19.87 -5.92 -18.45
C ASP A 327 -19.10 -7.22 -18.13
N ALA A 328 -18.27 -7.20 -17.08
CA ALA A 328 -17.44 -8.32 -16.65
C ALA A 328 -18.07 -9.17 -15.51
N SER A 329 -19.24 -8.79 -15.01
CA SER A 329 -19.95 -9.45 -13.90
C SER A 329 -21.12 -10.29 -14.40
#